data_AF-P86194-F1
#
_entry.id   AF-P86194-F1
#
_cell.length_a   1.000
_cell.length_b   1.000
_cell.length_c   1.000
_cell.angle_alpha   90.00
_cell.angle_beta   90.00
_cell.angle_gamma   90.00
#
_symmetry.space_group_name_H-M   'P 1'
#
loop_
_entity.id
_entity.type
_entity.pdbx_description
1 polymer ?
#
loop_
_entity_poly.entity_id
_entity_poly.type
_entity_poly.pdbx_seq_one_letter_code
_entity_poly.pdbx_strand_id
1 'polypeptide(L)' 'YKQCHKKGGHCFPKEVLICIPPSSDFGKMDCRWKRKCCKKRS' A
#
# COMPACT_ATOMS: atom_id res chain seq x y z
N TYR A 1 2.51 2.93 -10.01
CA TYR A 1 2.19 3.47 -8.67
C TYR A 1 1.34 4.75 -8.70
N LYS A 2 0.79 5.16 -9.86
CA LYS A 2 -0.12 6.31 -9.95
C LYS A 2 -1.41 6.05 -9.16
N GLN A 3 -1.97 4.84 -9.17
CA GLN A 3 -3.22 4.52 -8.43
C GLN A 3 -2.96 4.47 -6.92
N CYS A 4 -1.89 3.79 -6.50
CA CYS A 4 -1.49 3.78 -5.09
C CYS A 4 -1.27 5.20 -4.54
N HIS A 5 -0.56 6.05 -5.28
CA HIS A 5 -0.28 7.42 -4.86
C HIS A 5 -1.54 8.30 -4.87
N LYS A 6 -2.47 8.07 -5.83
CA LYS A 6 -3.76 8.77 -5.89
C LYS A 6 -4.66 8.47 -4.69
N LYS A 7 -4.49 7.30 -4.04
CA LYS A 7 -5.15 6.97 -2.76
C LYS A 7 -4.40 7.47 -1.51
N GLY A 8 -3.32 8.23 -1.68
CA GLY A 8 -2.46 8.68 -0.57
C GLY A 8 -1.64 7.54 0.06
N GLY A 9 -1.34 6.50 -0.73
CA GLY A 9 -0.57 5.35 -0.29
C GLY A 9 0.83 5.27 -0.88
N HIS A 10 1.62 4.37 -0.29
CA HIS A 10 2.94 3.97 -0.78
C HIS A 10 3.03 2.45 -0.95
N CYS A 11 3.89 2.03 -1.87
CA CYS A 11 4.14 0.62 -2.12
C CYS A 11 5.21 0.08 -1.16
N PHE A 12 4.87 -0.99 -0.45
CA PHE A 12 5.74 -1.66 0.51
C PHE A 12 5.75 -3.18 0.30
N PRO A 13 6.71 -3.93 0.86
CA PRO A 13 6.72 -5.39 0.74
C PRO A 13 5.47 -6.02 1.41
N LYS A 14 4.92 -7.07 0.80
CA LYS A 14 3.65 -7.68 1.23
C LYS A 14 3.65 -8.19 2.67
N GLU A 15 4.80 -8.67 3.15
CA GLU A 15 4.98 -9.24 4.50
C GLU A 15 5.04 -8.20 5.61
N VAL A 16 5.19 -6.92 5.28
CA VAL A 16 5.34 -5.89 6.32
C VAL A 16 3.96 -5.52 6.88
N LEU A 17 3.82 -5.65 8.21
CA LEU A 17 2.67 -5.26 9.04
C LEU A 17 2.58 -3.74 9.26
N ILE A 18 2.67 -2.97 8.18
CA ILE A 18 2.68 -1.49 8.16
C ILE A 18 1.34 -0.89 7.76
N CYS A 19 0.49 -1.66 7.10
CA CYS A 19 -0.88 -1.25 6.80
C CYS A 19 -1.73 -1.38 8.08
N ILE A 20 -1.60 -0.43 9.03
CA ILE A 20 -2.42 -0.36 10.24
C ILE A 20 -3.22 0.95 10.22
N PRO A 21 -4.56 0.92 10.32
CA PRO A 21 -5.43 -0.27 10.40
C PRO A 21 -5.45 -1.10 9.11
N PRO A 22 -5.93 -2.37 9.13
CA PRO A 22 -6.05 -3.23 7.94
C PRO A 22 -6.83 -2.58 6.79
N SER A 23 -7.76 -1.67 7.10
CA SER A 23 -8.48 -0.85 6.12
C SER A 23 -7.58 0.09 5.30
N SER A 24 -6.32 0.27 5.71
CA SER A 24 -5.28 1.00 4.98
C SER A 24 -4.54 0.14 3.96
N ASP A 25 -4.79 -1.18 3.93
CA ASP A 25 -4.23 -2.08 2.92
C ASP A 25 -5.09 -2.05 1.65
N PHE A 26 -4.53 -1.46 0.59
CA PHE A 26 -5.16 -1.41 -0.72
C PHE A 26 -4.75 -2.59 -1.63
N GLY A 27 -4.03 -3.58 -1.09
CA GLY A 27 -3.56 -4.74 -1.84
C GLY A 27 -2.47 -4.37 -2.85
N LYS A 28 -2.29 -5.17 -3.91
CA LYS A 28 -1.21 -4.97 -4.89
C LYS A 28 -1.33 -3.63 -5.63
N MET A 29 -2.54 -3.24 -6.02
CA MET A 29 -2.76 -2.11 -6.93
C MET A 29 -1.81 -2.18 -8.15
N ASP A 30 -1.16 -1.07 -8.47
CA ASP A 30 -0.13 -0.88 -9.48
C ASP A 30 1.28 -0.82 -8.84
N CYS A 31 1.46 -1.49 -7.70
CA CYS A 31 2.77 -1.81 -7.13
C CYS A 31 3.40 -3.01 -7.86
N ARG A 32 4.74 -3.11 -7.78
CA ARG A 32 5.50 -4.25 -8.32
C ARG A 32 5.11 -5.57 -7.65
N TRP A 33 5.50 -6.69 -8.27
CA TRP A 33 5.33 -8.02 -7.68
C TRP A 33 5.96 -8.10 -6.27
N LYS A 34 5.34 -8.88 -5.37
CA LYS A 34 5.64 -8.95 -3.92
C LYS A 34 5.49 -7.63 -3.13
N ARG A 35 4.89 -6.59 -3.71
CA ARG A 35 4.52 -5.35 -3.00
C ARG A 35 3.01 -5.15 -2.90
N LYS A 36 2.61 -4.37 -1.91
CA LYS A 36 1.24 -3.90 -1.68
C LYS A 36 1.24 -2.42 -1.37
N CYS A 37 0.13 -1.75 -1.64
CA CYS A 37 -0.08 -0.35 -1.38
C CYS A 37 -0.70 -0.16 0.01
N CYS A 38 0.01 0.49 0.92
CA CYS A 38 -0.54 0.91 2.22
C CYS A 38 -0.82 2.41 2.18
N LYS A 39 -1.97 2.87 2.71
CA LYS A 39 -2.22 4.29 2.96
C LYS A 39 -1.17 4.82 3.95
N LYS A 40 -0.56 5.97 3.65
CA LYS A 40 0.36 6.62 4.59
C LYS A 40 -0.48 7.10 5.79
N ARG A 41 -0.11 6.74 7.02
CA ARG A 41 -0.60 7.45 8.20
C ARG A 41 0.03 8.85 8.17
N SER A 42 -0.80 9.88 8.26
CA SER A 42 -0.34 11.25 8.52
C SER A 42 0.44 11.32 9.83
#